data_AF-A0A1V4RVH2-F1
#
_entry.id   AF-A0A1V4RVH2-F1
#
_cell.length_a   1.000
_cell.length_b   1.000
_cell.length_c   1.000
_cell.angle_alpha   90.00
_cell.angle_beta   90.00
_cell.angle_gamma   90.00
#
_symmetry.space_group_name_H-M   'P 1'
#
loop_
_entity.id
_entity.type
_entity.pdbx_description
1 polymer ?
#
loop_
_entity_poly.entity_id
_entity_poly.type
_entity_poly.pdbx_seq_one_letter_code
_entity_poly.pdbx_strand_id
1 'polypeptide(L)'
;MAAKLSIGSIILGILIVLMALLLVAVILVPDKIWKEEAQITNQSRANMTAVYEAEQFYYKTHREYTDSIPKLLEFVRNDSTLQQRQTLVSLTRSFMKVVDNIMNISSIKQISNLSQAAFEITGDLLGNRRYFRKYTEQNFEGISLEINREMMRFDSSAAFPNFCRTKLFVDSLRNLRDKISDYPLQNGILHAIHYADSLKTYYGSIEKDAVTEFWNGEYKKINDFIGAINKTDIKSVSSVGDRLKKFIDRISTSLDAINAANSEADLNKIVSESKNLSELHQKFLSPKFFILTKRYGLTGLNETDSILVNLREEQFYCPDSKLPYIIDTSYQGKLTVESPNLLDDFHQKFLESIEPVRDLPLIEQIDQLDTVLEKTKTVLNENKTLIRKNTDLLLSLKELLVEMDAISNVFFYKYTHELKNFIQILDKEKKLSVLKPEIENILNPMDTLATRIETGDVRDLETKLHYFDTKLKSLDSASMAMRLPRRQKNKLQSNAEVFQPVFDILSQIKAGFNPSYAEALRQAEKSLEHNLLQALEGKKETVYVIFKKKHINHGFIRQGVKSWEEK
;
A
#
# COMPACT_ATOMS: atom_id res chain seq x y z
N MET A 1 25.59 60.55 45.16
CA MET A 1 24.14 60.25 45.12
C MET A 1 23.92 59.10 44.16
N ALA A 2 23.20 58.09 44.63
CA ALA A 2 23.10 56.76 44.06
C ALA A 2 22.57 56.76 42.62
N ALA A 3 23.36 56.22 41.69
CA ALA A 3 22.84 55.72 40.42
C ALA A 3 21.93 54.54 40.75
N LYS A 4 20.62 54.79 40.81
CA LYS A 4 19.60 53.73 40.77
C LYS A 4 19.79 52.99 39.44
N LEU A 5 20.61 51.93 39.44
CA LEU A 5 20.60 50.93 38.39
C LEU A 5 19.16 50.43 38.28
N SER A 6 18.52 50.82 37.18
CA SER A 6 17.11 50.53 36.93
C SER A 6 16.93 49.03 36.78
N ILE A 7 16.47 48.39 37.86
CA ILE A 7 16.07 46.99 37.91
C ILE A 7 15.12 46.63 36.74
N GLY A 8 14.37 47.61 36.22
CA GLY A 8 13.52 47.47 35.04
C GLY A 8 14.24 47.06 33.74
N SER A 9 15.51 47.43 33.53
CA SER A 9 16.24 47.05 32.30
C SER A 9 16.63 45.57 32.28
N ILE A 10 16.91 44.99 33.45
CA ILE A 10 17.29 43.57 33.58
C ILE A 10 16.03 42.70 33.43
N ILE A 11 14.92 43.12 34.05
CA ILE A 11 13.63 42.41 33.92
C ILE A 11 13.17 42.39 32.46
N LEU A 12 13.29 43.50 31.73
CA LEU A 12 12.92 43.58 30.32
C LEU A 12 13.80 42.66 29.44
N GLY A 13 15.11 42.62 29.70
CA GLY A 13 16.03 41.72 29.00
C GLY A 13 15.67 40.24 29.20
N ILE A 14 15.37 39.84 30.44
CA ILE A 14 14.92 38.47 30.76
C ILE A 14 13.59 38.17 30.06
N LEU A 15 12.64 39.11 30.05
CA LEU A 15 11.34 38.94 29.40
C LEU A 15 11.48 38.74 27.89
N ILE A 16 12.34 39.52 27.23
CA ILE A 16 12.59 39.40 25.78
C ILE A 16 13.17 38.02 25.45
N VAL A 17 14.15 37.55 26.23
CA VAL A 17 14.74 36.21 26.04
C VAL A 17 13.68 35.12 26.24
N LEU A 18 12.82 35.25 27.26
CA LEU A 18 11.75 34.31 27.53
C LEU A 18 10.71 34.29 26.41
N MET A 19 10.32 35.45 25.87
CA MET A 19 9.42 35.55 24.72
C MET A 19 10.04 34.98 23.44
N ALA A 20 11.33 35.22 23.20
CA ALA A 20 12.04 34.63 22.06
C ALA A 20 12.08 33.09 22.17
N LEU A 21 12.35 32.55 23.35
CA LEU A 21 12.30 31.10 23.61
C LEU A 21 10.90 30.54 23.40
N LEU A 22 9.85 31.24 23.86
CA LEU A 22 8.46 30.83 23.68
C LEU A 22 8.09 30.84 22.18
N LEU A 23 8.52 31.85 21.43
CA LEU A 23 8.29 31.94 19.98
C LEU A 23 8.98 30.79 19.24
N VAL A 24 10.23 30.46 19.60
CA VAL A 24 10.93 29.30 19.05
C VAL A 24 10.20 28.00 19.38
N ALA A 25 9.70 27.84 20.61
CA ALA A 25 8.95 26.66 21.01
C ALA A 25 7.61 26.53 20.24
N VAL A 26 6.88 27.62 20.02
CA VAL A 26 5.62 27.64 19.25
C VAL A 26 5.81 27.22 17.80
N ILE A 27 6.99 27.42 17.23
CA ILE A 27 7.31 26.98 15.87
C ILE A 27 7.82 25.53 15.83
N LEU A 28 8.75 25.18 16.73
CA LEU A 28 9.42 23.87 16.67
C LEU A 28 8.58 22.71 17.23
N VAL A 29 7.76 22.95 18.25
CA VAL A 29 6.99 21.88 18.90
C VAL A 29 5.91 21.29 17.98
N PRO A 30 5.08 22.08 17.27
CA PRO A 30 4.10 21.54 16.33
C PRO A 30 4.73 20.72 15.19
N ASP A 31 5.82 21.21 14.59
CA ASP A 31 6.52 20.50 13.51
C ASP A 31 7.05 19.14 13.98
N LYS A 32 7.58 19.08 15.21
CA LYS A 32 8.00 17.82 15.83
C LYS A 32 6.81 16.88 16.05
N ILE A 33 5.68 17.37 16.57
CA ILE A 33 4.46 16.58 16.80
C ILE A 33 3.93 16.02 15.47
N TRP A 34 3.82 16.83 14.42
CA TRP A 34 3.33 16.37 13.12
C TRP A 34 4.25 15.33 12.47
N LYS A 35 5.58 15.48 12.61
CA LYS A 35 6.54 14.48 12.16
C LYS A 35 6.40 13.16 12.91
N GLU A 36 6.21 13.21 14.23
CA GLU A 36 5.95 12.03 15.05
C GLU A 36 4.62 11.35 14.66
N GLU A 37 3.54 12.11 14.46
CA GLU A 37 2.23 11.59 14.01
C GLU A 37 2.32 10.91 12.64
N ALA A 38 3.02 11.54 11.69
CA ALA A 38 3.24 10.98 10.36
C ALA A 38 4.10 9.72 10.42
N GLN A 39 5.15 9.71 11.25
CA GLN A 39 6.01 8.55 11.44
C GLN A 39 5.22 7.38 12.06
N ILE A 40 4.46 7.62 13.12
CA ILE A 40 3.62 6.61 13.79
C ILE A 40 2.59 6.04 12.80
N THR A 41 1.92 6.90 12.03
CA THR A 41 0.93 6.47 11.04
C THR A 41 1.56 5.62 9.93
N ASN A 42 2.69 6.08 9.37
CA ASN A 42 3.40 5.34 8.32
C ASN A 42 3.93 4.01 8.85
N GLN A 43 4.48 3.99 10.07
CA GLN A 43 4.95 2.77 10.71
C GLN A 43 3.80 1.81 10.99
N SER A 44 2.65 2.31 11.46
CA SER A 44 1.47 1.46 11.71
C SER A 44 0.95 0.83 10.42
N ARG A 45 0.83 1.60 9.33
CA ARG A 45 0.39 1.09 8.03
C ARG A 45 1.40 0.11 7.41
N ALA A 46 2.70 0.36 7.56
CA ALA A 46 3.74 -0.56 7.14
C ALA A 46 3.68 -1.87 7.94
N ASN A 47 3.48 -1.78 9.26
CA ASN A 47 3.31 -2.94 10.13
C ASN A 47 2.07 -3.77 9.74
N MET A 48 0.91 -3.14 9.54
CA MET A 48 -0.30 -3.83 9.07
C MET A 48 -0.09 -4.53 7.72
N THR A 49 0.61 -3.87 6.79
CA THR A 49 0.97 -4.47 5.49
C THR A 49 1.89 -5.67 5.70
N ALA A 50 2.87 -5.57 6.60
CA ALA A 50 3.77 -6.69 6.89
C ALA A 50 3.06 -7.90 7.50
N VAL A 51 2.15 -7.66 8.45
CA VAL A 51 1.31 -8.73 9.04
C VAL A 51 0.42 -9.36 7.97
N TYR A 52 -0.23 -8.54 7.13
CA TYR A 52 -1.10 -9.02 6.05
C TYR A 52 -0.33 -9.90 5.04
N GLU A 53 0.83 -9.45 4.57
CA GLU A 53 1.67 -10.20 3.63
C GLU A 53 2.20 -11.50 4.25
N ALA A 54 2.54 -11.48 5.54
CA ALA A 54 2.97 -12.68 6.26
C ALA A 54 1.85 -13.73 6.33
N GLU A 55 0.63 -13.34 6.71
CA GLU A 55 -0.53 -14.23 6.72
C GLU A 55 -0.86 -14.77 5.31
N GLN A 56 -0.80 -13.94 4.28
CA GLN A 56 -0.96 -14.37 2.89
C GLN A 56 0.12 -15.38 2.47
N PHE A 57 1.36 -15.17 2.91
CA PHE A 57 2.45 -16.10 2.65
C PHE A 57 2.23 -17.45 3.34
N TYR A 58 1.75 -17.46 4.59
CA TYR A 58 1.39 -18.68 5.33
C TYR A 58 0.22 -19.44 4.66
N TYR A 59 -0.83 -18.71 4.27
CA TYR A 59 -2.01 -19.26 3.60
C TYR A 59 -1.67 -19.97 2.27
N LYS A 60 -0.73 -19.42 1.48
CA LYS A 60 -0.29 -20.05 0.21
C LYS A 60 0.25 -21.46 0.41
N THR A 61 0.89 -21.72 1.55
CA THR A 61 1.50 -23.01 1.87
C THR A 61 0.52 -23.95 2.57
N HIS A 62 -0.24 -23.46 3.55
CA HIS A 62 -1.08 -24.32 4.41
C HIS A 62 -2.56 -24.35 4.04
N ARG A 63 -3.03 -23.45 3.16
CA ARG A 63 -4.44 -23.25 2.80
C ARG A 63 -5.35 -22.84 3.97
N GLU A 64 -4.75 -22.43 5.06
CA GLU A 64 -5.39 -21.86 6.26
C GLU A 64 -4.54 -20.68 6.77
N TYR A 65 -5.17 -19.76 7.48
CA TYR A 65 -4.47 -18.67 8.18
C TYR A 65 -4.06 -19.11 9.59
N THR A 66 -3.12 -18.40 10.22
CA THR A 66 -2.74 -18.68 11.60
C THR A 66 -3.23 -17.60 12.54
N ASP A 67 -3.57 -18.00 13.76
CA ASP A 67 -3.92 -17.12 14.88
C ASP A 67 -2.70 -16.85 15.81
N SER A 68 -1.54 -17.40 15.47
CA SER A 68 -0.36 -17.43 16.35
C SER A 68 0.82 -16.66 15.74
N ILE A 69 1.12 -15.50 16.32
CA ILE A 69 2.26 -14.65 15.94
C ILE A 69 3.59 -15.44 15.97
N PRO A 70 3.93 -16.22 17.04
CA PRO A 70 5.16 -17.00 17.07
C PRO A 70 5.24 -18.01 15.93
N LYS A 71 4.13 -18.69 15.62
CA LYS A 71 4.05 -19.69 14.54
C LYS A 71 4.30 -19.05 13.18
N LEU A 72 3.74 -17.86 12.94
CA LEU A 72 3.94 -17.11 11.70
C LEU A 72 5.39 -16.64 11.54
N LEU A 73 5.98 -16.10 12.61
CA LEU A 73 7.37 -15.68 12.61
C LEU A 73 8.34 -16.84 12.39
N GLU A 74 8.10 -17.97 13.05
CA GLU A 74 8.90 -19.17 12.89
C GLU A 74 8.80 -19.72 11.46
N PHE A 75 7.58 -19.76 10.89
CA PHE A 75 7.36 -20.15 9.50
C PHE A 75 8.16 -19.29 8.51
N VAL A 76 8.07 -17.96 8.62
CA VAL A 76 8.79 -17.03 7.74
C VAL A 76 10.31 -17.17 7.91
N ARG A 77 10.81 -17.33 9.14
CA ARG A 77 12.24 -17.48 9.41
C ARG A 77 12.81 -18.80 8.89
N ASN A 78 12.03 -19.87 8.97
CA ASN A 78 12.43 -21.21 8.56
C ASN A 78 12.20 -21.49 7.07
N ASP A 79 11.57 -20.57 6.32
CA ASP A 79 11.37 -20.75 4.88
C ASP A 79 12.69 -20.78 4.12
N SER A 80 13.07 -21.98 3.66
CA SER A 80 14.33 -22.20 2.98
C SER A 80 14.45 -21.41 1.67
N THR A 81 13.35 -21.13 0.98
CA THR A 81 13.38 -20.44 -0.32
C THR A 81 13.68 -18.95 -0.15
N LEU A 82 13.07 -18.32 0.85
CA LEU A 82 13.27 -16.93 1.23
C LEU A 82 14.70 -16.72 1.72
N GLN A 83 15.19 -17.60 2.61
CA GLN A 83 16.57 -17.56 3.11
C GLN A 83 17.60 -17.72 1.98
N GLN A 84 17.33 -18.60 1.01
CA GLN A 84 18.17 -18.76 -0.18
C GLN A 84 18.21 -17.49 -1.03
N ARG A 85 17.07 -16.83 -1.27
CA ARG A 85 17.00 -15.56 -2.02
C ARG A 85 17.74 -14.44 -1.28
N GLN A 86 17.54 -14.29 0.02
CA GLN A 86 18.24 -13.30 0.83
C GLN A 86 19.76 -13.53 0.81
N THR A 87 20.19 -14.79 0.92
CA THR A 87 21.60 -15.17 0.81
C THR A 87 22.16 -14.81 -0.56
N LEU A 88 21.42 -15.08 -1.64
CA LEU A 88 21.81 -14.72 -3.00
C LEU A 88 21.96 -13.20 -3.17
N VAL A 89 21.05 -12.40 -2.61
CA VAL A 89 21.17 -10.92 -2.59
C VAL A 89 22.43 -10.48 -1.85
N SER A 90 22.69 -11.05 -0.68
CA SER A 90 23.89 -10.74 0.12
C SER A 90 25.19 -11.08 -0.62
N LEU A 91 25.23 -12.23 -1.30
CA LEU A 91 26.37 -12.64 -2.13
C LEU A 91 26.55 -11.71 -3.35
N THR A 92 25.46 -11.34 -4.01
CA THR A 92 25.47 -10.40 -5.14
C THR A 92 25.98 -9.03 -4.70
N ARG A 93 25.50 -8.50 -3.56
CA ARG A 93 25.98 -7.23 -2.99
C ARG A 93 27.45 -7.29 -2.58
N SER A 94 27.90 -8.41 -2.01
CA SER A 94 29.30 -8.62 -1.67
C SER A 94 30.18 -8.58 -2.92
N PHE A 95 29.73 -9.19 -4.02
CA PHE A 95 30.42 -9.14 -5.30
C PHE A 95 30.46 -7.72 -5.86
N MET A 96 29.29 -7.05 -5.94
CA MET A 96 29.21 -5.68 -6.42
C MET A 96 30.09 -4.73 -5.62
N LYS A 97 30.19 -4.89 -4.29
CA LYS A 97 31.06 -4.08 -3.45
C LYS A 97 32.54 -4.19 -3.86
N VAL A 98 33.03 -5.39 -4.18
CA VAL A 98 34.42 -5.57 -4.62
C VAL A 98 34.64 -4.95 -6.01
N VAL A 99 33.68 -5.10 -6.93
CA VAL A 99 33.73 -4.44 -8.24
C VAL A 99 33.70 -2.92 -8.08
N ASP A 100 32.84 -2.38 -7.22
CA ASP A 100 32.76 -0.96 -6.88
C ASP A 100 34.07 -0.45 -6.29
N ASN A 101 34.74 -1.21 -5.43
CA ASN A 101 36.04 -0.84 -4.89
C ASN A 101 37.06 -0.65 -6.02
N ILE A 102 37.11 -1.57 -7.00
CA ILE A 102 37.99 -1.44 -8.18
C ILE A 102 37.60 -0.22 -9.02
N MET A 103 36.32 -0.05 -9.31
CA MET A 103 35.80 1.06 -10.12
C MET A 103 36.02 2.43 -9.46
N ASN A 104 36.15 2.48 -8.14
CA ASN A 104 36.40 3.70 -7.37
C ASN A 104 37.90 3.99 -7.14
N ILE A 105 38.81 3.13 -7.60
CA ILE A 105 40.24 3.48 -7.67
C ILE A 105 40.37 4.73 -8.55
N SER A 106 41.15 5.72 -8.09
CA SER A 106 41.16 7.08 -8.66
C SER A 106 41.33 7.06 -10.18
N SER A 107 42.42 6.48 -10.67
CA SER A 107 42.69 6.39 -12.10
C SER A 107 41.69 5.53 -12.89
N ILE A 108 41.21 4.41 -12.33
CA ILE A 108 40.20 3.56 -12.97
C ILE A 108 38.88 4.32 -13.15
N LYS A 109 38.45 5.06 -12.13
CA LYS A 109 37.28 5.94 -12.20
C LYS A 109 37.45 6.97 -13.30
N GLN A 110 38.64 7.57 -13.43
CA GLN A 110 38.91 8.53 -14.49
C GLN A 110 38.91 7.91 -15.89
N ILE A 111 39.48 6.70 -16.06
CA ILE A 111 39.40 5.96 -17.33
C ILE A 111 37.93 5.67 -17.69
N SER A 112 37.10 5.29 -16.71
CA SER A 112 35.67 5.06 -16.93
C SER A 112 34.92 6.33 -17.34
N ASN A 113 35.19 7.46 -16.67
CA ASN A 113 34.62 8.77 -17.01
C ASN A 113 35.02 9.20 -18.43
N LEU A 114 36.29 8.98 -18.77
CA LEU A 114 36.86 9.29 -20.07
C LEU A 114 36.17 8.45 -21.15
N SER A 115 36.06 7.14 -20.95
CA SER A 115 35.35 6.24 -21.87
C SER A 115 33.90 6.67 -22.09
N GLN A 116 33.18 6.99 -21.00
CA GLN A 116 31.81 7.48 -21.09
C GLN A 116 31.71 8.77 -21.90
N ALA A 117 32.64 9.71 -21.68
CA ALA A 117 32.66 10.97 -22.42
C ALA A 117 32.93 10.78 -23.91
N ALA A 118 33.86 9.89 -24.27
CA ALA A 118 34.15 9.54 -25.66
C ALA A 118 32.92 8.94 -26.36
N PHE A 119 32.20 8.05 -25.67
CA PHE A 119 30.95 7.48 -26.17
C PHE A 119 29.86 8.55 -26.33
N GLU A 120 29.71 9.44 -25.35
CA GLU A 120 28.74 10.55 -25.38
C GLU A 120 29.02 11.54 -26.51
N ILE A 121 30.29 11.85 -26.82
CA ILE A 121 30.66 12.65 -28.01
C ILE A 121 30.17 11.98 -29.28
N THR A 122 30.46 10.69 -29.44
CA THR A 122 30.07 9.93 -30.65
C THR A 122 28.54 9.89 -30.80
N GLY A 123 27.84 9.60 -29.71
CA GLY A 123 26.38 9.56 -29.66
C GLY A 123 25.74 10.92 -29.98
N ASP A 124 26.28 12.00 -29.42
CA ASP A 124 25.72 13.35 -29.62
C ASP A 124 25.96 13.86 -31.05
N LEU A 125 27.13 13.57 -31.64
CA LEU A 125 27.42 13.89 -33.03
C LEU A 125 26.49 13.14 -34.00
N LEU A 126 26.28 11.84 -33.78
CA LEU A 126 25.36 11.04 -34.60
C LEU A 126 23.90 11.51 -34.44
N GLY A 127 23.48 11.79 -33.21
CA GLY A 127 22.12 12.28 -32.92
C GLY A 127 21.80 13.64 -33.54
N ASN A 128 22.82 14.50 -33.73
CA ASN A 128 22.65 15.85 -34.28
C ASN A 128 22.99 15.96 -35.77
N ARG A 129 23.27 14.84 -36.45
CA ARG A 129 23.67 14.80 -37.88
C ARG A 129 22.73 15.58 -38.81
N ARG A 130 21.43 15.60 -38.51
CA ARG A 130 20.43 16.36 -39.28
C ARG A 130 20.73 17.87 -39.35
N TYR A 131 21.24 18.44 -38.27
CA TYR A 131 21.55 19.87 -38.19
C TYR A 131 22.82 20.19 -38.98
N PHE A 132 23.80 19.28 -38.97
CA PHE A 132 25.06 19.45 -39.69
C PHE A 132 24.91 19.43 -41.22
N ARG A 133 23.94 18.67 -41.74
CA ARG A 133 23.63 18.60 -43.19
C ARG A 133 23.21 19.93 -43.81
N LYS A 134 22.68 20.87 -43.00
CA LYS A 134 22.27 22.20 -43.47
C LYS A 134 23.47 23.09 -43.86
N TYR A 135 24.66 22.76 -43.37
CA TYR A 135 25.88 23.57 -43.49
C TYR A 135 26.92 22.89 -44.37
N THR A 136 26.56 22.70 -45.65
CA THR A 136 27.41 22.02 -46.64
C THR A 136 28.68 22.80 -46.96
N GLU A 137 28.60 24.13 -47.05
CA GLU A 137 29.76 24.99 -47.33
C GLU A 137 30.84 24.89 -46.23
N GLN A 138 30.42 24.75 -44.97
CA GLN A 138 31.31 24.60 -43.82
C GLN A 138 31.68 23.14 -43.53
N ASN A 139 31.15 22.19 -44.31
CA ASN A 139 31.40 20.75 -44.20
C ASN A 139 31.21 20.17 -42.79
N PHE A 140 30.17 20.60 -42.05
CA PHE A 140 29.96 20.15 -40.67
C PHE A 140 29.73 18.65 -40.55
N GLU A 141 29.02 18.04 -41.51
CA GLU A 141 28.82 16.59 -41.52
C GLU A 141 30.15 15.84 -41.73
N GLY A 142 31.02 16.33 -42.62
CA GLY A 142 32.34 15.74 -42.84
C GLY A 142 33.23 15.83 -41.59
N ILE A 143 33.29 17.00 -40.95
CA ILE A 143 34.06 17.19 -39.71
C ILE A 143 33.52 16.30 -38.59
N SER A 144 32.20 16.20 -38.43
CA SER A 144 31.56 15.32 -37.44
C SER A 144 31.89 13.84 -37.67
N LEU A 145 31.86 13.38 -38.93
CA LEU A 145 32.24 12.00 -39.28
C LEU A 145 33.72 11.73 -39.03
N GLU A 146 34.56 12.73 -39.31
CA GLU A 146 35.99 12.66 -39.03
C GLU A 146 36.26 12.55 -37.53
N ILE A 147 35.66 13.41 -36.70
CA ILE A 147 35.75 13.32 -35.23
C ILE A 147 35.29 11.94 -34.75
N ASN A 148 34.15 11.43 -35.23
CA ASN A 148 33.68 10.09 -34.85
C ASN A 148 34.70 9.00 -35.21
N ARG A 149 35.33 9.08 -36.38
CA ARG A 149 36.37 8.13 -36.80
C ARG A 149 37.62 8.22 -35.92
N GLU A 150 38.06 9.42 -35.57
CA GLU A 150 39.20 9.59 -34.66
C GLU A 150 38.85 9.15 -33.22
N MET A 151 37.62 9.36 -32.75
CA MET A 151 37.15 8.80 -31.48
C MET A 151 37.10 7.26 -31.49
N MET A 152 36.77 6.63 -32.63
CA MET A 152 36.91 5.18 -32.76
C MET A 152 38.37 4.73 -32.73
N ARG A 153 39.30 5.51 -33.31
CA ARG A 153 40.74 5.24 -33.22
C ARG A 153 41.27 5.41 -31.80
N PHE A 154 40.73 6.34 -31.03
CA PHE A 154 41.04 6.48 -29.62
C PHE A 154 40.75 5.19 -28.80
N ASP A 155 39.82 4.37 -29.27
CA ASP A 155 39.45 3.12 -28.61
C ASP A 155 40.31 1.92 -29.05
N SER A 156 41.04 2.04 -30.15
CA SER A 156 41.79 0.95 -30.77
C SER A 156 43.15 1.36 -31.35
N SER A 157 43.76 2.41 -30.79
CA SER A 157 44.99 2.98 -31.33
C SER A 157 46.19 2.05 -31.12
N ALA A 158 46.97 1.85 -32.18
CA ALA A 158 48.24 1.15 -32.11
C ALA A 158 49.34 1.96 -31.39
N ALA A 159 49.15 3.28 -31.22
CA ALA A 159 50.12 4.15 -30.55
C ALA A 159 50.07 4.05 -29.02
N PHE A 160 48.94 3.59 -28.46
CA PHE A 160 48.74 3.43 -27.02
C PHE A 160 47.92 2.16 -26.72
N PRO A 161 48.45 0.97 -27.08
CA PRO A 161 47.73 -0.29 -26.97
C PRO A 161 47.38 -0.65 -25.52
N ASN A 162 48.25 -0.35 -24.55
CA ASN A 162 47.97 -0.66 -23.15
C ASN A 162 46.83 0.19 -22.60
N PHE A 163 46.77 1.48 -22.95
CA PHE A 163 45.62 2.33 -22.62
C PHE A 163 44.30 1.76 -23.17
N CYS A 164 44.27 1.40 -24.45
CA CYS A 164 43.07 0.85 -25.08
C CYS A 164 42.61 -0.44 -24.40
N ARG A 165 43.56 -1.33 -24.04
CA ARG A 165 43.28 -2.55 -23.28
C ARG A 165 42.76 -2.26 -21.89
N THR A 166 43.41 -1.38 -21.13
CA THR A 166 42.93 -0.98 -19.80
C THR A 166 41.50 -0.43 -19.89
N LYS A 167 41.25 0.50 -20.82
CA LYS A 167 39.92 1.07 -21.06
C LYS A 167 38.87 -0.02 -21.30
N LEU A 168 39.15 -0.96 -22.21
CA LEU A 168 38.27 -2.08 -22.52
C LEU A 168 37.89 -2.89 -21.28
N PHE A 169 38.85 -3.20 -20.40
CA PHE A 169 38.59 -3.98 -19.20
C PHE A 169 37.84 -3.18 -18.11
N VAL A 170 38.08 -1.88 -17.99
CA VAL A 170 37.28 -0.98 -17.15
C VAL A 170 35.83 -0.94 -17.63
N ASP A 171 35.61 -0.80 -18.93
CA ASP A 171 34.27 -0.82 -19.52
C ASP A 171 33.58 -2.17 -19.34
N SER A 172 34.33 -3.27 -19.44
CA SER A 172 33.82 -4.61 -19.21
C SER A 172 33.40 -4.83 -17.75
N LEU A 173 34.17 -4.32 -16.78
CA LEU A 173 33.81 -4.34 -15.36
C LEU A 173 32.55 -3.51 -15.06
N ARG A 174 32.45 -2.30 -15.64
CA ARG A 174 31.25 -1.47 -15.52
C ARG A 174 30.01 -2.18 -16.09
N ASN A 175 30.11 -2.72 -17.30
CA ASN A 175 29.00 -3.45 -17.91
C ASN A 175 28.61 -4.69 -17.11
N LEU A 176 29.58 -5.44 -16.58
CA LEU A 176 29.33 -6.59 -15.71
C LEU A 176 28.62 -6.18 -14.41
N ARG A 177 29.02 -5.05 -13.80
CA ARG A 177 28.37 -4.49 -12.61
C ARG A 177 26.91 -4.16 -12.89
N ASP A 178 26.64 -3.46 -13.99
CA ASP A 178 25.29 -3.00 -14.33
C ASP A 178 24.38 -4.15 -14.76
N LYS A 179 24.95 -5.23 -15.33
CA LYS A 179 24.24 -6.41 -15.82
C LYS A 179 24.47 -7.65 -14.97
N ILE A 180 24.76 -7.51 -13.68
CA ILE A 180 25.06 -8.67 -12.84
C ILE A 180 23.89 -9.66 -12.73
N SER A 181 22.66 -9.18 -12.92
CA SER A 181 21.45 -10.01 -13.01
C SER A 181 21.44 -10.95 -14.22
N ASP A 182 22.26 -10.68 -15.23
CA ASP A 182 22.27 -11.42 -16.49
C ASP A 182 23.29 -12.57 -16.47
N TYR A 183 24.03 -12.71 -15.36
CA TYR A 183 25.05 -13.74 -15.19
C TYR A 183 24.82 -14.58 -13.92
N PRO A 184 25.08 -15.90 -13.98
CA PRO A 184 25.38 -16.67 -12.80
C PRO A 184 26.51 -16.01 -11.99
N LEU A 185 26.39 -15.94 -10.66
CA LEU A 185 27.41 -15.28 -9.83
C LEU A 185 28.81 -15.91 -10.01
N GLN A 186 28.88 -17.22 -10.23
CA GLN A 186 30.14 -17.93 -10.54
C GLN A 186 30.77 -17.44 -11.85
N ASN A 187 29.97 -17.24 -12.90
CA ASN A 187 30.50 -16.76 -14.19
C ASN A 187 30.85 -15.27 -14.10
N GLY A 188 29.99 -14.48 -13.47
CA GLY A 188 30.22 -13.06 -13.26
C GLY A 188 31.53 -12.81 -12.51
N ILE A 189 31.79 -13.54 -11.42
CA ILE A 189 33.04 -13.35 -10.67
C ILE A 189 34.27 -13.81 -11.45
N LEU A 190 34.18 -14.87 -12.25
CA LEU A 190 35.27 -15.29 -13.14
C LEU A 190 35.60 -14.21 -14.19
N HIS A 191 34.57 -13.60 -14.78
CA HIS A 191 34.76 -12.45 -15.67
C HIS A 191 35.44 -11.28 -14.94
N ALA A 192 34.98 -10.93 -13.74
CA ALA A 192 35.60 -9.86 -12.96
C ALA A 192 37.06 -10.16 -12.59
N ILE A 193 37.39 -11.40 -12.22
CA ILE A 193 38.77 -11.83 -11.95
C ILE A 193 39.61 -11.64 -13.22
N HIS A 194 39.13 -12.14 -14.36
CA HIS A 194 39.84 -12.01 -15.64
C HIS A 194 40.08 -10.54 -16.02
N TYR A 195 39.08 -9.67 -15.85
CA TYR A 195 39.22 -8.24 -16.12
C TYR A 195 40.20 -7.58 -15.15
N ALA A 196 40.11 -7.89 -13.85
CA ALA A 196 41.01 -7.35 -12.84
C ALA A 196 42.46 -7.80 -13.05
N ASP A 197 42.70 -9.07 -13.41
CA ASP A 197 44.03 -9.58 -13.74
C ASP A 197 44.60 -8.93 -15.00
N SER A 198 43.76 -8.74 -16.02
CA SER A 198 44.16 -8.02 -17.23
C SER A 198 44.49 -6.56 -16.93
N LEU A 199 43.74 -5.89 -16.03
CA LEU A 199 44.08 -4.55 -15.55
C LEU A 199 45.46 -4.52 -14.89
N LYS A 200 45.83 -5.53 -14.07
CA LYS A 200 47.18 -5.58 -13.48
C LYS A 200 48.28 -5.61 -14.55
N THR A 201 48.04 -6.32 -15.65
CA THR A 201 49.02 -6.46 -16.74
C THR A 201 49.21 -5.16 -17.51
N TYR A 202 48.12 -4.47 -17.87
CA TYR A 202 48.19 -3.35 -18.81
C TYR A 202 48.26 -1.97 -18.13
N TYR A 203 47.65 -1.79 -16.96
CA TYR A 203 47.50 -0.48 -16.33
C TYR A 203 48.84 0.20 -16.00
N GLY A 204 49.82 -0.57 -15.49
CA GLY A 204 51.14 -0.03 -15.14
C GLY A 204 51.97 0.43 -16.34
N SER A 205 51.58 0.05 -17.56
CA SER A 205 52.31 0.31 -18.80
C SER A 205 51.55 1.20 -19.78
N ILE A 206 50.56 1.96 -19.29
CA ILE A 206 49.81 2.92 -20.11
C ILE A 206 50.76 3.98 -20.69
N GLU A 207 50.65 4.19 -22.00
CA GLU A 207 51.43 5.16 -22.77
C GLU A 207 50.90 6.59 -22.58
N LYS A 208 50.97 7.12 -21.35
CA LYS A 208 50.37 8.41 -20.93
C LYS A 208 50.68 9.57 -21.88
N ASP A 209 51.92 9.70 -22.32
CA ASP A 209 52.36 10.79 -23.20
C ASP A 209 51.71 10.69 -24.59
N ALA A 210 51.68 9.49 -25.19
CA ALA A 210 51.07 9.26 -26.49
C ALA A 210 49.54 9.49 -26.46
N VAL A 211 48.87 9.07 -25.37
CA VAL A 211 47.44 9.35 -25.15
C VAL A 211 47.19 10.86 -25.05
N THR A 212 48.05 11.58 -24.33
CA THR A 212 47.96 13.04 -24.14
C THR A 212 48.19 13.80 -25.44
N GLU A 213 49.20 13.40 -26.23
CA GLU A 213 49.48 13.99 -27.54
C GLU A 213 48.29 13.80 -28.49
N PHE A 214 47.76 12.56 -28.58
CA PHE A 214 46.58 12.27 -29.39
C PHE A 214 45.38 13.11 -28.94
N TRP A 215 45.10 13.14 -27.63
CA TRP A 215 43.96 13.89 -27.11
C TRP A 215 44.08 15.39 -27.33
N ASN A 216 45.26 15.98 -27.21
CA ASN A 216 45.47 17.40 -27.48
C ASN A 216 45.12 17.78 -28.92
N GLY A 217 45.44 16.90 -29.88
CA GLY A 217 45.05 17.05 -31.28
C GLY A 217 43.52 17.04 -31.45
N GLU A 218 42.85 16.03 -30.88
CA GLU A 218 41.40 15.89 -30.98
C GLU A 218 40.64 16.97 -30.19
N TYR A 219 41.14 17.38 -29.02
CA TYR A 219 40.57 18.47 -28.23
C TYR A 219 40.50 19.76 -29.05
N LYS A 220 41.61 20.14 -29.70
CA LYS A 220 41.66 21.34 -30.54
C LYS A 220 40.63 21.25 -31.67
N LYS A 221 40.60 20.12 -32.37
CA LYS A 221 39.66 19.86 -33.48
C LYS A 221 38.21 19.97 -33.05
N ILE A 222 37.83 19.32 -31.95
CA ILE A 222 36.45 19.35 -31.44
C ILE A 222 36.11 20.74 -30.92
N ASN A 223 37.03 21.43 -30.26
CA ASN A 223 36.81 22.78 -29.75
C ASN A 223 36.63 23.82 -30.89
N ASP A 224 37.41 23.69 -31.97
CA ASP A 224 37.24 24.49 -33.18
C ASP A 224 35.88 24.22 -33.84
N PHE A 225 35.46 22.95 -33.89
CA PHE A 225 34.15 22.55 -34.40
C PHE A 225 33.00 23.12 -33.55
N ILE A 226 33.10 23.10 -32.21
CA ILE A 226 32.16 23.75 -31.30
C ILE A 226 32.09 25.26 -31.59
N GLY A 227 33.26 25.90 -31.77
CA GLY A 227 33.35 27.32 -32.12
C GLY A 227 32.65 27.64 -33.44
N ALA A 228 32.73 26.74 -34.43
CA ALA A 228 32.03 26.87 -35.70
C ALA A 228 30.50 26.69 -35.52
N ILE A 229 30.05 25.65 -34.81
CA ILE A 229 28.63 25.42 -34.50
C ILE A 229 28.02 26.65 -33.81
N ASN A 230 28.73 27.23 -32.84
CA ASN A 230 28.25 28.36 -32.05
C ASN A 230 28.08 29.67 -32.84
N LYS A 231 28.62 29.75 -34.06
CA LYS A 231 28.42 30.86 -35.00
C LYS A 231 27.22 30.66 -35.93
N THR A 232 26.52 29.53 -35.82
CA THR A 232 25.39 29.16 -36.68
C THR A 232 24.07 29.15 -35.93
N ASP A 233 22.95 28.96 -36.66
CA ASP A 233 21.62 28.84 -36.04
C ASP A 233 21.47 27.55 -35.19
N ILE A 234 22.37 26.58 -35.32
CA ILE A 234 22.34 25.31 -34.57
C ILE A 234 22.32 25.58 -33.07
N LYS A 235 23.07 26.57 -32.60
CA LYS A 235 23.12 26.96 -31.18
C LYS A 235 21.74 27.31 -30.61
N SER A 236 20.83 27.83 -31.44
CA SER A 236 19.48 28.20 -31.02
C SER A 236 18.51 27.00 -30.99
N VAL A 237 18.81 25.93 -31.74
CA VAL A 237 17.91 24.78 -31.92
C VAL A 237 18.46 23.47 -31.33
N SER A 238 19.68 23.47 -30.83
CA SER A 238 20.33 22.34 -30.15
C SER A 238 21.44 22.82 -29.21
N SER A 239 21.55 22.19 -28.03
CA SER A 239 22.66 22.40 -27.09
C SER A 239 23.87 21.49 -27.37
N VAL A 240 24.02 20.97 -28.59
CA VAL A 240 25.13 20.09 -28.98
C VAL A 240 26.51 20.72 -28.75
N GLY A 241 26.68 22.01 -29.04
CA GLY A 241 27.95 22.72 -28.79
C GLY A 241 28.34 22.72 -27.31
N ASP A 242 27.38 23.03 -26.43
CA ASP A 242 27.61 23.09 -24.97
C ASP A 242 27.85 21.68 -24.39
N ARG A 243 27.10 20.67 -24.85
CA ARG A 243 27.30 19.27 -24.43
C ARG A 243 28.65 18.74 -24.85
N LEU A 244 29.04 18.93 -26.11
CA LEU A 244 30.37 18.55 -26.60
C LEU A 244 31.47 19.24 -25.79
N LYS A 245 31.32 20.53 -25.48
CA LYS A 245 32.28 21.27 -24.64
C LYS A 245 32.45 20.61 -23.27
N LYS A 246 31.34 20.30 -22.59
CA LYS A 246 31.35 19.59 -21.31
C LYS A 246 32.04 18.23 -21.42
N PHE A 247 31.83 17.50 -22.51
CA PHE A 247 32.39 16.17 -22.70
C PHE A 247 33.90 16.21 -22.93
N ILE A 248 34.40 17.11 -23.79
CA ILE A 248 35.85 17.25 -24.02
C ILE A 248 36.57 17.76 -22.77
N ASP A 249 35.99 18.71 -22.02
CA ASP A 249 36.62 19.23 -20.81
C ASP A 249 36.68 18.16 -19.71
N ARG A 250 35.67 17.25 -19.65
CA ARG A 250 35.71 16.08 -18.75
C ARG A 250 36.81 15.09 -19.16
N ILE A 251 37.02 14.83 -20.46
CA ILE A 251 38.13 13.97 -20.92
C ILE A 251 39.47 14.58 -20.50
N SER A 252 39.71 15.87 -20.77
CA SER A 252 40.94 16.55 -20.37
C SER A 252 41.17 16.46 -18.86
N THR A 253 40.14 16.78 -18.06
CA THR A 253 40.22 16.70 -16.59
C THR A 253 40.54 15.28 -16.10
N SER A 254 39.91 14.26 -16.70
CA SER A 254 40.17 12.86 -16.37
C SER A 254 41.58 12.44 -16.78
N LEU A 255 42.09 12.90 -17.92
CA LEU A 255 43.44 12.59 -18.39
C LEU A 255 44.51 13.24 -17.51
N ASP A 256 44.33 14.50 -17.12
CA ASP A 256 45.20 15.19 -16.17
C ASP A 256 45.27 14.43 -14.83
N ALA A 257 44.13 13.97 -14.34
CA ALA A 257 44.06 13.17 -13.12
C ALA A 257 44.72 11.78 -13.26
N ILE A 258 44.64 11.14 -14.44
CA ILE A 258 45.36 9.88 -14.73
C ILE A 258 46.87 10.12 -14.77
N ASN A 259 47.30 11.23 -15.38
CA ASN A 259 48.71 11.59 -15.48
C ASN A 259 49.31 11.88 -14.10
N ALA A 260 48.57 12.59 -13.25
CA ALA A 260 48.95 12.89 -11.87
C ALA A 260 48.82 11.70 -10.89
N ALA A 261 48.12 10.62 -11.28
CA ALA A 261 47.90 9.47 -10.39
C ALA A 261 49.19 8.68 -10.13
N ASN A 262 49.34 8.23 -8.87
CA ASN A 262 50.37 7.28 -8.49
C ASN A 262 49.99 5.87 -8.99
N SER A 263 50.53 5.50 -10.15
CA SER A 263 50.23 4.23 -10.81
C SER A 263 50.62 3.01 -9.97
N GLU A 264 51.65 3.08 -9.13
CA GLU A 264 52.03 1.97 -8.25
C GLU A 264 51.02 1.78 -7.12
N ALA A 265 50.57 2.86 -6.49
CA ALA A 265 49.57 2.81 -5.42
C ALA A 265 48.21 2.29 -5.94
N ASP A 266 47.79 2.73 -7.13
CA ASP A 266 46.55 2.25 -7.75
C ASP A 266 46.67 0.79 -8.21
N LEU A 267 47.82 0.38 -8.75
CA LEU A 267 48.10 -1.02 -9.09
C LEU A 267 48.02 -1.93 -7.86
N ASN A 268 48.60 -1.51 -6.73
CA ASN A 268 48.52 -2.25 -5.47
C ASN A 268 47.08 -2.44 -4.98
N LYS A 269 46.20 -1.45 -5.18
CA LYS A 269 44.77 -1.58 -4.90
C LYS A 269 44.08 -2.57 -5.84
N ILE A 270 44.38 -2.54 -7.14
CA ILE A 270 43.86 -3.52 -8.11
C ILE A 270 44.29 -4.94 -7.72
N VAL A 271 45.55 -5.12 -7.31
CA VAL A 271 46.08 -6.40 -6.82
C VAL A 271 45.32 -6.88 -5.58
N SER A 272 45.11 -5.99 -4.61
CA SER A 272 44.35 -6.29 -3.39
C SER A 272 42.90 -6.69 -3.69
N GLU A 273 42.18 -5.94 -4.51
CA GLU A 273 40.78 -6.24 -4.82
C GLU A 273 40.61 -7.47 -5.72
N SER A 274 41.58 -7.76 -6.60
CA SER A 274 41.58 -9.03 -7.34
C SER A 274 41.77 -10.25 -6.42
N LYS A 275 42.56 -10.11 -5.35
CA LYS A 275 42.63 -11.13 -4.31
C LYS A 275 41.27 -11.30 -3.60
N ASN A 276 40.60 -10.20 -3.27
CA ASN A 276 39.25 -10.23 -2.69
C ASN A 276 38.23 -10.93 -3.62
N LEU A 277 38.30 -10.69 -4.94
CA LEU A 277 37.47 -11.41 -5.93
C LEU A 277 37.77 -12.91 -5.92
N SER A 278 39.06 -13.29 -5.85
CA SER A 278 39.47 -14.69 -5.80
C SER A 278 38.98 -15.40 -4.54
N GLU A 279 39.09 -14.76 -3.37
CA GLU A 279 38.55 -15.26 -2.09
C GLU A 279 37.02 -15.40 -2.14
N LEU A 280 36.33 -14.41 -2.70
CA LEU A 280 34.88 -14.46 -2.87
C LEU A 280 34.46 -15.57 -3.87
N HIS A 281 35.26 -15.82 -4.91
CA HIS A 281 35.02 -16.93 -5.83
C HIS A 281 35.17 -18.28 -5.12
N GLN A 282 36.21 -18.47 -4.28
CA GLN A 282 36.34 -19.67 -3.45
C GLN A 282 35.14 -19.84 -2.50
N LYS A 283 34.63 -18.74 -1.93
CA LYS A 283 33.40 -18.75 -1.15
C LYS A 283 32.20 -19.21 -1.98
N PHE A 284 32.06 -18.75 -3.23
CA PHE A 284 30.98 -19.18 -4.13
C PHE A 284 31.08 -20.67 -4.48
N LEU A 285 32.29 -21.21 -4.60
CA LEU A 285 32.54 -22.63 -4.86
C LEU A 285 32.35 -23.54 -3.63
N SER A 286 32.27 -22.97 -2.42
CA SER A 286 32.05 -23.77 -1.21
C SER A 286 30.73 -24.57 -1.28
N PRO A 287 30.65 -25.78 -0.68
CA PRO A 287 29.45 -26.62 -0.72
C PRO A 287 28.17 -25.89 -0.27
N LYS A 288 28.31 -24.93 0.66
CA LYS A 288 27.22 -24.12 1.18
C LYS A 288 26.58 -23.20 0.12
N PHE A 289 27.37 -22.65 -0.79
CA PHE A 289 26.92 -21.61 -1.72
C PHE A 289 26.96 -22.04 -3.19
N PHE A 290 27.53 -23.20 -3.51
CA PHE A 290 27.74 -23.67 -4.88
C PHE A 290 26.44 -23.70 -5.71
N ILE A 291 25.39 -24.33 -5.20
CA ILE A 291 24.10 -24.42 -5.93
C ILE A 291 23.43 -23.04 -6.05
N LEU A 292 23.57 -22.19 -5.03
CA LEU A 292 22.98 -20.85 -5.04
C LEU A 292 23.64 -19.92 -6.04
N THR A 293 24.98 -19.94 -6.10
CA THR A 293 25.78 -19.03 -6.94
C THR A 293 25.83 -19.45 -8.41
N LYS A 294 25.31 -20.64 -8.76
CA LYS A 294 24.97 -21.02 -10.14
C LYS A 294 23.75 -20.28 -10.69
N ARG A 295 22.94 -19.66 -9.82
CA ARG A 295 21.81 -18.84 -10.24
C ARG A 295 22.28 -17.44 -10.62
N TYR A 296 21.47 -16.77 -11.42
CA TYR A 296 21.64 -15.37 -11.80
C TYR A 296 21.73 -14.46 -10.56
N GLY A 297 22.54 -13.40 -10.66
CA GLY A 297 22.65 -12.39 -9.60
C GLY A 297 21.30 -11.76 -9.26
N LEU A 298 21.10 -11.43 -7.97
CA LEU A 298 19.87 -10.79 -7.50
C LEU A 298 20.25 -9.52 -6.72
N THR A 299 19.91 -8.34 -7.24
CA THR A 299 20.32 -7.04 -6.66
C THR A 299 19.47 -6.65 -5.45
N GLY A 300 18.22 -7.14 -5.40
CA GLY A 300 17.29 -6.92 -4.30
C GLY A 300 16.21 -8.00 -4.25
N LEU A 301 15.55 -8.10 -3.11
CA LEU A 301 14.32 -8.89 -2.97
C LEU A 301 13.15 -8.12 -3.60
N ASN A 302 12.11 -8.83 -4.03
CA ASN A 302 10.84 -8.17 -4.32
C ASN A 302 10.25 -7.56 -3.03
N GLU A 303 9.24 -6.70 -3.15
CA GLU A 303 8.66 -5.98 -2.01
C GLU A 303 8.17 -6.94 -0.90
N THR A 304 7.37 -7.94 -1.26
CA THR A 304 6.84 -8.95 -0.33
C THR A 304 7.95 -9.73 0.39
N ASP A 305 8.90 -10.33 -0.34
CA ASP A 305 10.02 -11.06 0.24
C ASP A 305 10.85 -10.15 1.15
N SER A 306 11.04 -8.89 0.77
CA SER A 306 11.78 -7.93 1.60
C SER A 306 11.04 -7.57 2.89
N ILE A 307 9.71 -7.49 2.85
CA ILE A 307 8.88 -7.28 4.03
C ILE A 307 8.97 -8.51 4.95
N LEU A 308 8.82 -9.71 4.39
CA LEU A 308 8.85 -10.97 5.13
C LEU A 308 10.20 -11.22 5.81
N VAL A 309 11.32 -11.01 5.10
CA VAL A 309 12.67 -11.18 5.67
C VAL A 309 12.93 -10.27 6.86
N ASN A 310 12.35 -9.06 6.84
CA ASN A 310 12.54 -8.08 7.90
C ASN A 310 11.44 -8.15 8.97
N LEU A 311 10.55 -9.14 8.90
CA LEU A 311 9.42 -9.29 9.83
C LEU A 311 9.91 -9.54 11.26
N ARG A 312 9.47 -8.68 12.19
CA ARG A 312 9.79 -8.73 13.62
C ARG A 312 8.51 -8.76 14.44
N GLU A 313 8.63 -9.28 15.66
CA GLU A 313 7.51 -9.35 16.61
C GLU A 313 6.93 -7.97 16.94
N GLU A 314 7.76 -6.93 17.06
CA GLU A 314 7.32 -5.55 17.29
C GLU A 314 6.35 -5.03 16.22
N GLN A 315 6.40 -5.58 15.00
CA GLN A 315 5.53 -5.17 13.90
C GLN A 315 4.10 -5.72 14.02
N PHE A 316 3.84 -6.64 14.94
CA PHE A 316 2.49 -7.12 15.23
C PHE A 316 1.73 -6.19 16.19
N TYR A 317 2.38 -5.15 16.69
CA TYR A 317 1.79 -4.19 17.61
C TYR A 317 1.62 -2.82 16.96
N CYS A 318 0.53 -2.16 17.30
CA CYS A 318 0.26 -0.79 16.92
C CYS A 318 1.23 0.15 17.67
N PRO A 319 2.01 1.00 16.99
CA PRO A 319 2.95 1.89 17.66
C PRO A 319 2.27 2.94 18.55
N ASP A 320 1.01 3.31 18.26
CA ASP A 320 0.27 4.31 19.03
C ASP A 320 -0.36 3.71 20.29
N SER A 321 -1.15 2.63 20.16
CA SER A 321 -1.86 2.01 21.30
C SER A 321 -1.05 0.92 22.01
N LYS A 322 0.04 0.41 21.41
CA LYS A 322 0.83 -0.75 21.87
C LYS A 322 0.04 -2.05 21.98
N LEU A 323 -1.16 -2.10 21.42
CA LEU A 323 -2.00 -3.29 21.35
C LEU A 323 -1.68 -4.09 20.06
N PRO A 324 -1.84 -5.41 20.08
CA PRO A 324 -1.66 -6.23 18.88
C PRO A 324 -2.69 -5.86 17.80
N TYR A 325 -2.30 -5.93 16.53
CA TYR A 325 -3.25 -5.77 15.43
C TYR A 325 -4.32 -6.86 15.47
N ILE A 326 -5.54 -6.48 15.12
CA ILE A 326 -6.66 -7.43 15.04
C ILE A 326 -6.53 -8.17 13.71
N ILE A 327 -6.28 -9.47 13.78
CA ILE A 327 -6.24 -10.36 12.62
C ILE A 327 -7.53 -11.16 12.63
N ASP A 328 -8.41 -10.90 11.66
CA ASP A 328 -9.69 -11.61 11.52
C ASP A 328 -9.69 -12.45 10.25
N THR A 329 -9.98 -13.73 10.43
CA THR A 329 -10.04 -14.77 9.39
C THR A 329 -11.42 -15.43 9.33
N SER A 330 -12.36 -15.03 10.19
CA SER A 330 -13.66 -15.69 10.40
C SER A 330 -14.64 -15.44 9.25
N TYR A 331 -14.54 -14.31 8.57
CA TYR A 331 -15.51 -13.92 7.55
C TYR A 331 -15.18 -14.55 6.18
N GLN A 332 -15.85 -15.65 5.83
CA GLN A 332 -15.77 -16.31 4.50
C GLN A 332 -14.33 -16.66 4.04
N GLY A 333 -13.40 -16.92 4.97
CA GLY A 333 -11.99 -17.16 4.63
C GLY A 333 -11.25 -15.93 4.10
N LYS A 334 -11.75 -14.72 4.38
CA LYS A 334 -11.13 -13.44 3.99
C LYS A 334 -10.29 -12.91 5.14
N LEU A 335 -9.04 -12.59 4.85
CA LEU A 335 -8.13 -11.96 5.80
C LEU A 335 -8.43 -10.45 5.94
N THR A 336 -8.58 -10.02 7.19
CA THR A 336 -8.63 -8.61 7.57
C THR A 336 -7.59 -8.33 8.65
N VAL A 337 -6.78 -7.28 8.47
CA VAL A 337 -5.84 -6.78 9.47
C VAL A 337 -6.23 -5.35 9.83
N GLU A 338 -6.52 -5.07 11.09
CA GLU A 338 -7.08 -3.79 11.53
C GLU A 338 -6.32 -3.18 12.72
N SER A 339 -6.21 -1.85 12.70
CA SER A 339 -5.63 -1.08 13.79
C SER A 339 -6.54 -1.12 15.03
N PRO A 340 -6.03 -1.54 16.20
CA PRO A 340 -6.79 -1.54 17.45
C PRO A 340 -6.93 -0.13 18.05
N ASN A 341 -6.26 0.88 17.47
CA ASN A 341 -6.20 2.21 18.05
C ASN A 341 -7.58 2.85 18.08
N LEU A 342 -7.96 3.35 19.26
CA LEU A 342 -9.23 4.04 19.55
C LEU A 342 -10.50 3.19 19.34
N LEU A 343 -10.40 1.89 19.01
CA LEU A 343 -11.58 1.07 18.72
C LEU A 343 -12.51 0.94 19.93
N ASP A 344 -11.98 0.71 21.14
CA ASP A 344 -12.81 0.61 22.34
C ASP A 344 -13.50 1.95 22.69
N ASP A 345 -12.82 3.09 22.50
CA ASP A 345 -13.38 4.44 22.75
C ASP A 345 -14.54 4.72 21.76
N PHE A 346 -14.35 4.37 20.49
CA PHE A 346 -15.40 4.57 19.47
C PHE A 346 -16.56 3.59 19.65
N HIS A 347 -16.27 2.32 19.95
CA HIS A 347 -17.30 1.33 20.22
C HIS A 347 -18.21 1.77 21.37
N GLN A 348 -17.63 2.25 22.46
CA GLN A 348 -18.38 2.78 23.60
C GLN A 348 -19.26 3.98 23.21
N LYS A 349 -18.74 4.93 22.42
CA LYS A 349 -19.54 6.07 21.92
C LYS A 349 -20.68 5.64 21.00
N PHE A 350 -20.48 4.62 20.17
CA PHE A 350 -21.54 4.08 19.33
C PHE A 350 -22.63 3.41 20.19
N LEU A 351 -22.25 2.65 21.22
CA LEU A 351 -23.20 2.07 22.19
C LEU A 351 -24.00 3.18 22.89
N GLU A 352 -23.34 4.24 23.35
CA GLU A 352 -24.01 5.41 23.95
C GLU A 352 -24.97 6.10 22.98
N SER A 353 -24.65 6.11 21.68
CA SER A 353 -25.50 6.71 20.64
C SER A 353 -26.79 5.92 20.40
N ILE A 354 -26.75 4.59 20.54
CA ILE A 354 -27.92 3.73 20.32
C ILE A 354 -28.74 3.47 21.59
N GLU A 355 -28.22 3.80 22.77
CA GLU A 355 -28.91 3.54 24.04
C GLU A 355 -30.35 4.09 24.07
N PRO A 356 -30.66 5.30 23.56
CA PRO A 356 -32.04 5.81 23.53
C PRO A 356 -33.00 5.00 22.65
N VAL A 357 -32.48 4.20 21.72
CA VAL A 357 -33.28 3.44 20.75
C VAL A 357 -33.27 1.93 21.01
N ARG A 358 -32.45 1.46 21.95
CA ARG A 358 -32.27 0.04 22.27
C ARG A 358 -33.54 -0.60 22.82
N ASP A 359 -34.29 0.14 23.64
CA ASP A 359 -35.51 -0.36 24.31
C ASP A 359 -36.80 0.17 23.66
N LEU A 360 -36.77 0.51 22.37
CA LEU A 360 -37.97 0.95 21.67
C LEU A 360 -39.01 -0.20 21.66
N PRO A 361 -40.27 0.03 22.09
CA PRO A 361 -41.32 -0.99 22.06
C PRO A 361 -41.53 -1.59 20.67
N LEU A 362 -41.21 -0.80 19.63
CA LEU A 362 -41.26 -1.21 18.23
C LEU A 362 -40.42 -2.47 17.94
N ILE A 363 -39.27 -2.63 18.59
CA ILE A 363 -38.39 -3.81 18.38
C ILE A 363 -39.08 -5.08 18.90
N GLU A 364 -39.64 -5.02 20.11
CA GLU A 364 -40.38 -6.14 20.69
C GLU A 364 -41.63 -6.48 19.86
N GLN A 365 -42.35 -5.46 19.38
CA GLN A 365 -43.56 -5.64 18.58
C GLN A 365 -43.26 -6.31 17.23
N ILE A 366 -42.12 -6.03 16.60
CA ILE A 366 -41.68 -6.75 15.40
C ILE A 366 -41.33 -8.21 15.71
N ASP A 367 -40.75 -8.51 16.88
CA ASP A 367 -40.48 -9.90 17.28
C ASP A 367 -41.76 -10.71 17.51
N GLN A 368 -42.77 -10.06 18.08
CA GLN A 368 -44.11 -10.62 18.19
C GLN A 368 -44.73 -10.85 16.81
N LEU A 369 -44.57 -9.90 15.88
CA LEU A 369 -45.05 -10.02 14.51
C LEU A 369 -44.39 -11.21 13.79
N ASP A 370 -43.07 -11.34 13.89
CA ASP A 370 -42.30 -12.47 13.35
C ASP A 370 -42.81 -13.80 13.90
N THR A 371 -43.07 -13.85 15.20
CA THR A 371 -43.59 -15.04 15.87
C THR A 371 -44.94 -15.45 15.30
N VAL A 372 -45.84 -14.50 15.04
CA VAL A 372 -47.16 -14.80 14.45
C VAL A 372 -47.03 -15.20 12.98
N LEU A 373 -46.16 -14.55 12.22
CA LEU A 373 -45.89 -14.89 10.82
C LEU A 373 -45.33 -16.32 10.70
N GLU A 374 -44.35 -16.70 11.50
CA GLU A 374 -43.75 -18.04 11.47
C GLU A 374 -44.73 -19.13 11.96
N LYS A 375 -45.55 -18.84 12.98
CA LYS A 375 -46.65 -19.73 13.39
C LYS A 375 -47.64 -19.93 12.24
N THR A 376 -48.03 -18.85 11.55
CA THR A 376 -48.94 -18.92 10.40
C THR A 376 -48.34 -19.74 9.26
N LYS A 377 -47.06 -19.53 8.91
CA LYS A 377 -46.35 -20.33 7.91
C LYS A 377 -46.29 -21.81 8.30
N THR A 378 -46.08 -22.11 9.57
CA THR A 378 -46.08 -23.49 10.10
C THR A 378 -47.43 -24.15 9.86
N VAL A 379 -48.53 -23.48 10.24
CA VAL A 379 -49.90 -23.98 10.03
C VAL A 379 -50.24 -24.12 8.55
N LEU A 380 -49.82 -23.18 7.69
CA LEU A 380 -49.95 -23.29 6.24
C LEU A 380 -49.23 -24.53 5.70
N ASN A 381 -48.01 -24.81 6.17
CA ASN A 381 -47.26 -25.99 5.77
C ASN A 381 -47.89 -27.31 6.26
N GLU A 382 -48.48 -27.32 7.45
CA GLU A 382 -49.26 -28.47 7.93
C GLU A 382 -50.50 -28.70 7.06
N ASN A 383 -51.28 -27.64 6.82
CA ASN A 383 -52.48 -27.66 5.97
C ASN A 383 -52.15 -28.08 4.52
N LYS A 384 -51.02 -27.65 3.98
CA LYS A 384 -50.49 -28.04 2.66
C LYS A 384 -50.41 -29.56 2.48
N THR A 385 -50.02 -30.30 3.54
CA THR A 385 -49.95 -31.77 3.47
C THR A 385 -51.33 -32.42 3.35
N LEU A 386 -52.35 -31.78 3.95
CA LEU A 386 -53.73 -32.26 3.96
C LEU A 386 -54.47 -31.96 2.65
N ILE A 387 -54.14 -30.84 1.99
CA ILE A 387 -54.81 -30.40 0.76
C ILE A 387 -54.06 -30.74 -0.54
N ARG A 388 -52.97 -31.54 -0.46
CA ARG A 388 -52.06 -31.87 -1.58
C ARG A 388 -52.72 -32.39 -2.87
N LYS A 389 -53.96 -32.89 -2.79
CA LYS A 389 -54.71 -33.43 -3.94
C LYS A 389 -55.46 -32.35 -4.74
N ASN A 390 -55.56 -31.12 -4.23
CA ASN A 390 -56.16 -29.99 -4.93
C ASN A 390 -55.04 -29.07 -5.44
N THR A 391 -54.78 -29.13 -6.75
CA THR A 391 -53.66 -28.41 -7.37
C THR A 391 -53.79 -26.90 -7.23
N ASP A 392 -54.99 -26.33 -7.41
CA ASP A 392 -55.20 -24.88 -7.42
C ASP A 392 -54.99 -24.26 -6.04
N LEU A 393 -55.48 -24.95 -4.99
CA LEU A 393 -55.26 -24.49 -3.62
C LEU A 393 -53.85 -24.73 -3.13
N LEU A 394 -53.22 -25.83 -3.56
CA LEU A 394 -51.81 -26.06 -3.30
C LEU A 394 -50.94 -24.97 -3.94
N LEU A 395 -51.28 -24.53 -5.15
CA LEU A 395 -50.60 -23.44 -5.83
C LEU A 395 -50.80 -22.12 -5.08
N SER A 396 -52.05 -21.76 -4.79
CA SER A 396 -52.39 -20.53 -4.06
C SER A 396 -51.70 -20.45 -2.68
N LEU A 397 -51.62 -21.58 -1.97
CA LEU A 397 -50.91 -21.67 -0.69
C LEU A 397 -49.41 -21.46 -0.86
N LYS A 398 -48.79 -22.08 -1.89
CA LYS A 398 -47.36 -21.90 -2.18
C LYS A 398 -47.04 -20.46 -2.56
N GLU A 399 -47.87 -19.84 -3.40
CA GLU A 399 -47.74 -18.43 -3.77
C GLU A 399 -47.81 -17.54 -2.52
N LEU A 400 -48.79 -17.78 -1.63
CA LEU A 400 -48.91 -17.02 -0.39
C LEU A 400 -47.69 -17.19 0.53
N LEU A 401 -47.14 -18.40 0.67
CA LEU A 401 -45.92 -18.61 1.45
C LEU A 401 -44.74 -17.79 0.91
N VAL A 402 -44.54 -17.80 -0.42
CA VAL A 402 -43.50 -17.00 -1.07
C VAL A 402 -43.74 -15.50 -0.87
N GLU A 403 -44.99 -15.05 -0.96
CA GLU A 403 -45.35 -13.66 -0.73
C GLU A 403 -45.20 -13.23 0.73
N MET A 404 -45.41 -14.15 1.69
CA MET A 404 -45.17 -13.93 3.11
C MET A 404 -43.68 -13.81 3.42
N ASP A 405 -42.81 -14.57 2.75
CA ASP A 405 -41.35 -14.40 2.87
C ASP A 405 -40.88 -13.02 2.34
N ALA A 406 -41.60 -12.49 1.35
CA ALA A 406 -41.35 -11.15 0.80
C ALA A 406 -41.83 -9.99 1.71
N ILE A 407 -42.36 -10.26 2.92
CA ILE A 407 -42.67 -9.19 3.90
C ILE A 407 -41.43 -8.40 4.31
N SER A 408 -40.26 -9.04 4.26
CA SER A 408 -38.93 -8.42 4.45
C SER A 408 -38.65 -7.25 3.49
N ASN A 409 -39.40 -7.11 2.39
CA ASN A 409 -39.29 -6.00 1.45
C ASN A 409 -40.22 -4.82 1.78
N VAL A 410 -41.14 -4.96 2.74
CA VAL A 410 -42.02 -3.86 3.18
C VAL A 410 -41.17 -2.89 3.99
N PHE A 411 -41.10 -1.62 3.59
CA PHE A 411 -40.14 -0.65 4.15
C PHE A 411 -40.18 -0.53 5.67
N PHE A 412 -41.36 -0.36 6.28
CA PHE A 412 -41.46 -0.24 7.74
C PHE A 412 -40.90 -1.48 8.47
N TYR A 413 -41.29 -2.67 8.01
CA TYR A 413 -40.83 -3.94 8.57
C TYR A 413 -39.33 -4.14 8.34
N LYS A 414 -38.86 -3.87 7.12
CA LYS A 414 -37.46 -3.94 6.72
C LYS A 414 -36.58 -3.06 7.60
N TYR A 415 -36.90 -1.78 7.71
CA TYR A 415 -36.07 -0.82 8.45
C TYR A 415 -36.03 -1.11 9.95
N THR A 416 -37.13 -1.60 10.51
CA THR A 416 -37.13 -2.01 11.92
C THR A 416 -36.24 -3.23 12.16
N HIS A 417 -36.27 -4.20 11.24
CA HIS A 417 -35.35 -5.34 11.25
C HIS A 417 -33.88 -4.93 11.07
N GLU A 418 -33.61 -3.99 10.15
CA GLU A 418 -32.27 -3.44 9.97
C GLU A 418 -31.77 -2.75 11.25
N LEU A 419 -32.61 -1.97 11.93
CA LEU A 419 -32.28 -1.35 13.22
C LEU A 419 -31.97 -2.40 14.30
N LYS A 420 -32.82 -3.42 14.42
CA LYS A 420 -32.60 -4.53 15.36
C LYS A 420 -31.28 -5.26 15.08
N ASN A 421 -31.04 -5.62 13.82
CA ASN A 421 -29.81 -6.31 13.41
C ASN A 421 -28.57 -5.45 13.64
N PHE A 422 -28.65 -4.16 13.35
CA PHE A 422 -27.58 -3.20 13.62
C PHE A 422 -27.23 -3.16 15.11
N ILE A 423 -28.22 -3.06 16.00
CA ILE A 423 -28.00 -3.08 17.46
C ILE A 423 -27.28 -4.39 17.87
N GLN A 424 -27.72 -5.54 17.36
CA GLN A 424 -27.09 -6.82 17.66
C GLN A 424 -25.66 -6.95 17.13
N ILE A 425 -25.37 -6.36 15.96
CA ILE A 425 -24.01 -6.31 15.40
C ILE A 425 -23.14 -5.42 16.29
N LEU A 426 -23.65 -4.25 16.67
CA LEU A 426 -22.93 -3.30 17.51
C LEU A 426 -22.60 -3.89 18.89
N ASP A 427 -23.47 -4.72 19.45
CA ASP A 427 -23.20 -5.41 20.73
C ASP A 427 -22.07 -6.44 20.65
N LYS A 428 -21.84 -7.01 19.47
CA LYS A 428 -20.91 -8.14 19.26
C LYS A 428 -19.58 -7.72 18.65
N GLU A 429 -19.59 -6.72 17.79
CA GLU A 429 -18.43 -6.33 16.99
C GLU A 429 -17.89 -4.96 17.40
N LYS A 430 -16.56 -4.89 17.52
CA LYS A 430 -15.82 -3.64 17.83
C LYS A 430 -15.06 -3.07 16.63
N LYS A 431 -14.96 -3.87 15.55
CA LYS A 431 -14.13 -3.60 14.39
C LYS A 431 -14.74 -2.48 13.56
N LEU A 432 -14.00 -1.42 13.31
CA LEU A 432 -14.46 -0.31 12.46
C LEU A 432 -14.66 -0.78 11.02
N SER A 433 -13.88 -1.77 10.56
CA SER A 433 -14.06 -2.41 9.24
C SER A 433 -15.42 -3.10 9.05
N VAL A 434 -16.09 -3.47 10.15
CA VAL A 434 -17.44 -4.03 10.17
C VAL A 434 -18.47 -2.94 10.50
N LEU A 435 -18.22 -2.14 11.54
CA LEU A 435 -19.18 -1.15 12.03
C LEU A 435 -19.40 0.01 11.06
N LYS A 436 -18.38 0.48 10.34
CA LYS A 436 -18.51 1.60 9.40
C LYS A 436 -19.63 1.39 8.36
N PRO A 437 -19.61 0.33 7.53
CA PRO A 437 -20.65 0.13 6.53
C PRO A 437 -22.03 -0.10 7.17
N GLU A 438 -22.09 -0.76 8.32
CA GLU A 438 -23.36 -0.97 9.04
C GLU A 438 -23.95 0.34 9.56
N ILE A 439 -23.11 1.24 10.08
CA ILE A 439 -23.53 2.59 10.48
C ILE A 439 -24.01 3.37 9.25
N GLU A 440 -23.24 3.41 8.16
CA GLU A 440 -23.63 4.12 6.94
C GLU A 440 -24.97 3.59 6.37
N ASN A 441 -25.20 2.28 6.45
CA ASN A 441 -26.44 1.66 6.00
C ASN A 441 -27.65 1.98 6.89
N ILE A 442 -27.46 2.18 8.20
CA ILE A 442 -28.57 2.37 9.15
C ILE A 442 -29.07 3.81 9.29
N LEU A 443 -28.26 4.82 8.89
CA LEU A 443 -28.65 6.24 9.02
C LEU A 443 -29.98 6.54 8.31
N ASN A 444 -30.11 6.15 7.04
CA ASN A 444 -31.33 6.38 6.25
C ASN A 444 -32.57 5.63 6.80
N PRO A 445 -32.48 4.34 7.17
CA PRO A 445 -33.54 3.63 7.89
C PRO A 445 -33.99 4.34 9.17
N MET A 446 -33.08 4.87 9.98
CA MET A 446 -33.41 5.54 11.24
C MET A 446 -34.23 6.82 11.01
N ASP A 447 -33.81 7.70 10.09
CA ASP A 447 -34.56 8.92 9.78
C ASP A 447 -35.94 8.60 9.14
N THR A 448 -35.98 7.57 8.28
CA THR A 448 -37.23 7.14 7.66
C THR A 448 -38.21 6.58 8.70
N LEU A 449 -37.73 5.77 9.64
CA LEU A 449 -38.53 5.27 10.76
C LEU A 449 -38.99 6.42 11.65
N ALA A 450 -38.12 7.38 11.97
CA ALA A 450 -38.49 8.55 12.76
C ALA A 450 -39.64 9.33 12.10
N THR A 451 -39.52 9.63 10.81
CA THR A 451 -40.55 10.33 10.03
C THR A 451 -41.88 9.57 9.99
N ARG A 452 -41.83 8.24 9.90
CA ARG A 452 -43.03 7.39 9.94
C ARG A 452 -43.68 7.34 11.31
N ILE A 453 -42.90 7.32 12.38
CA ILE A 453 -43.43 7.39 13.76
C ILE A 453 -44.12 8.75 13.99
N GLU A 454 -43.55 9.85 13.51
CA GLU A 454 -44.17 11.18 13.65
C GLU A 454 -45.47 11.33 12.86
N THR A 455 -45.50 10.81 11.64
CA THR A 455 -46.67 10.89 10.76
C THR A 455 -47.70 9.81 11.06
N GLY A 456 -47.35 8.83 11.89
CA GLY A 456 -48.15 7.65 12.14
C GLY A 456 -48.31 6.72 10.94
N ASP A 457 -47.37 6.76 9.99
CA ASP A 457 -47.49 6.07 8.70
C ASP A 457 -46.89 4.66 8.69
N VAL A 458 -47.77 3.67 8.92
CA VAL A 458 -47.50 2.23 8.74
C VAL A 458 -48.32 1.63 7.61
N ARG A 459 -48.78 2.45 6.66
CA ARG A 459 -49.77 2.02 5.66
C ARG A 459 -49.26 0.90 4.77
N ASP A 460 -47.96 0.86 4.46
CA ASP A 460 -47.35 -0.21 3.66
C ASP A 460 -47.40 -1.57 4.38
N LEU A 461 -47.06 -1.60 5.67
CA LEU A 461 -47.19 -2.79 6.50
C LEU A 461 -48.66 -3.18 6.66
N GLU A 462 -49.52 -2.26 7.04
CA GLU A 462 -50.97 -2.50 7.20
C GLU A 462 -51.61 -3.07 5.94
N THR A 463 -51.31 -2.46 4.78
CA THR A 463 -51.83 -2.92 3.47
C THR A 463 -51.37 -4.35 3.19
N LYS A 464 -50.10 -4.67 3.46
CA LYS A 464 -49.56 -6.01 3.22
C LYS A 464 -50.17 -7.04 4.17
N LEU A 465 -50.38 -6.70 5.44
CA LEU A 465 -51.00 -7.59 6.43
C LEU A 465 -52.48 -7.85 6.12
N HIS A 466 -53.24 -6.83 5.72
CA HIS A 466 -54.62 -7.00 5.24
C HIS A 466 -54.72 -7.84 3.97
N TYR A 467 -53.76 -7.68 3.06
CA TYR A 467 -53.64 -8.52 1.88
C TYR A 467 -53.46 -10.00 2.27
N PHE A 468 -52.57 -10.30 3.21
CA PHE A 468 -52.40 -11.66 3.72
C PHE A 468 -53.66 -12.19 4.39
N ASP A 469 -54.29 -11.44 5.29
CA ASP A 469 -55.54 -11.84 5.93
C ASP A 469 -56.65 -12.18 4.92
N THR A 470 -56.83 -11.34 3.89
CA THR A 470 -57.82 -11.58 2.82
C THR A 470 -57.53 -12.89 2.08
N LYS A 471 -56.25 -13.13 1.74
CA LYS A 471 -55.82 -14.38 1.09
C LYS A 471 -56.02 -15.59 2.01
N LEU A 472 -55.67 -15.49 3.29
CA LEU A 472 -55.86 -16.55 4.29
C LEU A 472 -57.34 -16.91 4.47
N LYS A 473 -58.24 -15.92 4.58
CA LYS A 473 -59.69 -16.13 4.66
C LYS A 473 -60.25 -16.79 3.40
N SER A 474 -59.74 -16.43 2.23
CA SER A 474 -60.12 -17.05 0.96
C SER A 474 -59.68 -18.52 0.91
N LEU A 475 -58.47 -18.83 1.38
CA LEU A 475 -57.93 -20.18 1.48
C LEU A 475 -58.70 -21.04 2.49
N ASP A 476 -59.05 -20.49 3.65
CA ASP A 476 -59.85 -21.17 4.68
C ASP A 476 -61.24 -21.50 4.13
N SER A 477 -61.91 -20.55 3.49
CA SER A 477 -63.24 -20.74 2.89
C SER A 477 -63.21 -21.80 1.79
N ALA A 478 -62.22 -21.75 0.90
CA ALA A 478 -62.05 -22.74 -0.15
C ALA A 478 -61.71 -24.13 0.43
N SER A 479 -60.91 -24.18 1.50
CA SER A 479 -60.56 -25.41 2.20
C SER A 479 -61.75 -26.06 2.89
N MET A 480 -62.66 -25.27 3.46
CA MET A 480 -63.89 -25.78 4.07
C MET A 480 -64.91 -26.26 3.02
N ALA A 481 -64.95 -25.64 1.84
CA ALA A 481 -65.82 -26.02 0.73
C ALA A 481 -65.38 -27.32 0.03
N MET A 482 -64.11 -27.73 0.18
CA MET A 482 -63.61 -28.97 -0.39
C MET A 482 -64.27 -30.22 0.20
N ARG A 483 -64.50 -31.22 -0.67
CA ARG A 483 -64.91 -32.58 -0.27
C ARG A 483 -63.72 -33.37 0.28
N LEU A 484 -63.31 -33.05 1.50
CA LEU A 484 -62.28 -33.80 2.23
C LEU A 484 -62.90 -34.85 3.15
N PRO A 485 -62.23 -36.02 3.34
CA PRO A 485 -62.60 -36.96 4.39
C PRO A 485 -62.72 -36.27 5.74
N ARG A 486 -63.77 -36.58 6.52
CA ARG A 486 -64.06 -35.93 7.82
C ARG A 486 -62.85 -35.90 8.77
N ARG A 487 -62.03 -36.96 8.76
CA ARG A 487 -60.79 -37.05 9.57
C ARG A 487 -59.72 -36.02 9.16
N GLN A 488 -59.63 -35.66 7.88
CA GLN A 488 -58.71 -34.62 7.40
C GLN A 488 -59.29 -33.24 7.62
N LYS A 489 -60.60 -33.07 7.39
CA LYS A 489 -61.30 -31.80 7.63
C LYS A 489 -61.19 -31.35 9.10
N ASN A 490 -61.28 -32.28 10.05
CA ASN A 490 -61.11 -31.98 11.47
C ASN A 490 -59.67 -31.63 11.88
N LYS A 491 -58.67 -31.90 11.04
CA LYS A 491 -57.26 -31.54 11.28
C LYS A 491 -56.85 -30.21 10.65
N LEU A 492 -57.69 -29.66 9.76
CA LEU A 492 -57.44 -28.35 9.18
C LEU A 492 -57.65 -27.29 10.25
N GLN A 493 -56.59 -26.56 10.57
CA GLN A 493 -56.67 -25.36 11.40
C GLN A 493 -56.97 -24.15 10.52
N SER A 494 -57.71 -23.17 11.04
CA SER A 494 -57.94 -21.91 10.34
C SER A 494 -56.62 -21.13 10.28
N ASN A 495 -56.16 -20.84 9.06
CA ASN A 495 -54.94 -20.05 8.89
C ASN A 495 -55.20 -18.57 9.25
N ALA A 496 -56.42 -18.07 8.99
CA ALA A 496 -56.80 -16.70 9.33
C ALA A 496 -56.89 -16.48 10.85
N GLU A 497 -57.42 -17.44 11.60
CA GLU A 497 -57.51 -17.35 13.08
C GLU A 497 -56.12 -17.24 13.73
N VAL A 498 -55.15 -18.04 13.25
CA VAL A 498 -53.76 -18.02 13.75
C VAL A 498 -53.06 -16.70 13.40
N PHE A 499 -53.43 -16.06 12.28
CA PHE A 499 -52.86 -14.80 11.82
C PHE A 499 -53.51 -13.56 12.48
N GLN A 500 -54.73 -13.68 13.00
CA GLN A 500 -55.49 -12.55 13.55
C GLN A 500 -54.75 -11.69 14.61
N PRO A 501 -53.89 -12.24 15.50
CA PRO A 501 -53.14 -11.45 16.48
C PRO A 501 -52.22 -10.38 15.87
N VAL A 502 -51.87 -10.49 14.59
CA VAL A 502 -51.10 -9.47 13.85
C VAL A 502 -51.76 -8.09 13.92
N PHE A 503 -53.09 -8.02 13.88
CA PHE A 503 -53.80 -6.73 13.89
C PHE A 503 -53.81 -6.07 15.28
N ASP A 504 -53.74 -6.87 16.34
CA ASP A 504 -53.54 -6.35 17.69
C ASP A 504 -52.13 -5.77 17.84
N ILE A 505 -51.12 -6.47 17.32
CA ILE A 505 -49.73 -5.99 17.26
C ILE A 505 -49.63 -4.71 16.43
N LEU A 506 -50.27 -4.66 15.26
CA LEU A 506 -50.31 -3.44 14.41
C LEU A 506 -50.98 -2.27 15.13
N SER A 507 -52.03 -2.53 15.89
CA SER A 507 -52.70 -1.52 16.71
C SER A 507 -51.80 -1.03 17.84
N GLN A 508 -51.03 -1.92 18.47
CA GLN A 508 -50.02 -1.57 19.48
C GLN A 508 -48.87 -0.75 18.88
N ILE A 509 -48.41 -1.06 17.67
CA ILE A 509 -47.41 -0.27 16.94
C ILE A 509 -47.93 1.16 16.74
N LYS A 510 -49.15 1.30 16.19
CA LYS A 510 -49.78 2.61 15.95
C LYS A 510 -49.99 3.39 17.25
N ALA A 511 -50.44 2.73 18.31
CA ALA A 511 -50.67 3.35 19.61
C ALA A 511 -49.35 3.71 20.32
N GLY A 512 -48.26 2.98 20.03
CA GLY A 512 -46.92 3.23 20.54
C GLY A 512 -46.19 4.38 19.86
N PHE A 513 -46.76 5.00 18.84
CA PHE A 513 -46.15 6.15 18.18
C PHE A 513 -46.14 7.38 19.08
N ASN A 514 -44.95 7.67 19.59
CA ASN A 514 -44.66 8.80 20.44
C ASN A 514 -43.62 9.69 19.75
N PRO A 515 -43.86 11.01 19.63
CA PRO A 515 -42.87 11.96 19.12
C PRO A 515 -41.50 11.84 19.80
N SER A 516 -41.44 11.45 21.08
CA SER A 516 -40.17 11.24 21.77
C SER A 516 -39.32 10.09 21.18
N TYR A 517 -39.94 9.06 20.61
CA TYR A 517 -39.23 7.95 19.96
C TYR A 517 -38.66 8.36 18.60
N ALA A 518 -39.39 9.18 17.84
CA ALA A 518 -38.87 9.76 16.62
C ALA A 518 -37.70 10.72 16.90
N GLU A 519 -37.81 11.51 17.96
CA GLU A 519 -36.71 12.37 18.41
C GLU A 519 -35.50 11.53 18.83
N ALA A 520 -35.69 10.45 19.60
CA ALA A 520 -34.63 9.52 19.99
C ALA A 520 -33.91 8.91 18.78
N LEU A 521 -34.65 8.48 17.74
CA LEU A 521 -34.06 7.96 16.51
C LEU A 521 -33.20 9.00 15.79
N ARG A 522 -33.68 10.25 15.63
CA ARG A 522 -32.89 11.31 14.98
C ARG A 522 -31.70 11.76 15.82
N GLN A 523 -31.82 11.76 17.13
CA GLN A 523 -30.69 12.05 18.03
C GLN A 523 -29.64 10.96 17.93
N ALA A 524 -30.05 9.69 17.94
CA ALA A 524 -29.16 8.54 17.77
C ALA A 524 -28.48 8.54 16.39
N GLU A 525 -29.23 8.79 15.31
CA GLU A 525 -28.70 8.93 13.94
C GLU A 525 -27.61 10.02 13.87
N LYS A 526 -27.92 11.24 14.31
CA LYS A 526 -26.96 12.36 14.33
C LYS A 526 -25.75 12.06 15.18
N SER A 527 -25.94 11.41 16.33
CA SER A 527 -24.86 11.01 17.23
C SER A 527 -23.97 9.94 16.58
N LEU A 528 -24.56 8.95 15.90
CA LEU A 528 -23.83 7.91 15.17
C LEU A 528 -23.02 8.51 14.02
N GLU A 529 -23.62 9.36 13.19
CA GLU A 529 -22.93 10.04 12.10
C GLU A 529 -21.77 10.89 12.64
N HIS A 530 -22.04 11.69 13.68
CA HIS A 530 -21.01 12.52 14.30
C HIS A 530 -19.87 11.70 14.89
N ASN A 531 -20.18 10.62 15.61
CA ASN A 531 -19.18 9.74 16.21
C ASN A 531 -18.42 8.93 15.16
N LEU A 532 -19.03 8.59 14.03
CA LEU A 532 -18.36 7.94 12.90
C LEU A 532 -17.36 8.91 12.26
N LEU A 533 -17.77 10.16 12.02
CA LEU A 533 -16.86 11.20 11.54
C LEU A 533 -15.71 11.43 12.53
N GLN A 534 -15.98 11.48 13.84
CA GLN A 534 -14.91 11.55 14.85
C GLN A 534 -14.01 10.30 14.82
N ALA A 535 -14.55 9.11 14.53
CA ALA A 535 -13.76 7.89 14.44
C ALA A 535 -12.80 7.91 13.27
N LEU A 536 -13.25 8.43 12.13
CA LEU A 536 -12.46 8.59 10.91
C LEU A 536 -11.45 9.75 11.04
N GLU A 537 -11.85 10.84 11.68
CA GLU A 537 -10.97 11.99 11.90
C GLU A 537 -9.95 11.74 13.00
N GLY A 538 -10.29 10.99 14.05
CA GLY A 538 -9.47 10.73 15.23
C GLY A 538 -9.64 11.73 16.38
N LYS A 539 -8.97 11.46 17.50
CA LYS A 539 -9.03 12.20 18.76
C LYS A 539 -7.84 13.15 18.91
N LYS A 540 -8.07 14.34 19.46
CA LYS A 540 -7.00 15.31 19.80
C LYS A 540 -6.73 15.26 21.30
N GLU A 541 -5.49 14.95 21.69
CA GLU A 541 -5.01 14.98 23.07
C GLU A 541 -4.11 16.20 23.28
N THR A 542 -4.30 16.92 24.38
CA THR A 542 -3.45 18.07 24.70
C THR A 542 -2.07 17.59 25.17
N VAL A 543 -1.01 18.02 24.48
CA VAL A 543 0.38 17.72 24.81
C VAL A 543 1.12 19.05 25.01
N TYR A 544 2.00 19.11 26.01
CA TYR A 544 2.76 20.33 26.32
C TYR A 544 1.87 21.58 26.53
N VAL A 545 0.78 21.43 27.30
CA VAL A 545 -0.17 22.48 27.75
C VAL A 545 -1.04 23.09 26.64
N ILE A 546 -0.45 23.57 25.56
CA ILE A 546 -1.15 24.32 24.50
C ILE A 546 -1.19 23.61 23.15
N PHE A 547 -0.34 22.59 22.95
CA PHE A 547 -0.29 21.85 21.70
C PHE A 547 -1.22 20.64 21.77
N LYS A 548 -1.61 20.14 20.61
CA LYS A 548 -2.49 18.97 20.51
C LYS A 548 -1.83 17.94 19.61
N LYS A 549 -1.78 16.70 20.09
CA LYS A 549 -1.43 15.52 19.30
C LYS A 549 -2.70 14.83 18.84
N LYS A 550 -2.72 14.43 17.57
CA LYS A 550 -3.83 13.74 16.94
C LYS A 550 -3.57 12.24 16.94
N HIS A 551 -4.44 11.51 17.61
CA HIS A 551 -4.52 10.05 17.58
C HIS A 551 -5.59 9.65 16.57
N ILE A 552 -5.26 8.77 15.63
CA ILE A 552 -6.19 8.31 14.60
C ILE A 552 -6.26 6.79 14.59
N ASN A 553 -7.39 6.22 14.18
CA ASN A 553 -7.38 4.84 13.72
C ASN A 553 -6.54 4.77 12.43
N HIS A 554 -5.51 3.92 12.39
CA HIS A 554 -4.59 3.89 11.25
C HIS A 554 -5.17 3.19 10.01
N GLY A 555 -6.37 2.61 10.14
CA GLY A 555 -7.14 1.93 9.11
C GLY A 555 -7.10 0.42 9.24
N PHE A 556 -7.57 -0.23 8.19
CA PHE A 556 -7.55 -1.68 7.99
C PHE A 556 -7.13 -2.05 6.56
N ILE A 557 -6.70 -3.31 6.40
CA ILE A 557 -6.50 -3.99 5.12
C ILE A 557 -7.51 -5.14 5.05
N ARG A 558 -8.41 -5.11 4.07
CA ARG A 558 -9.43 -6.16 3.86
C ARG A 558 -9.33 -6.67 2.43
N GLN A 559 -9.02 -7.97 2.28
CA GLN A 559 -8.86 -8.60 0.95
C GLN A 559 -7.87 -7.87 0.03
N GLY A 560 -6.80 -7.30 0.59
CA GLY A 560 -5.78 -6.56 -0.13
C GLY A 560 -6.15 -5.09 -0.41
N VAL A 561 -7.37 -4.68 -0.09
CA VAL A 561 -7.80 -3.27 -0.18
C VAL A 561 -7.44 -2.56 1.11
N LYS A 562 -6.70 -1.45 0.98
CA LYS A 562 -6.26 -0.62 2.09
C LYS A 562 -7.20 0.57 2.24
N SER A 563 -7.85 0.68 3.39
CA SER A 563 -8.80 1.76 3.71
C SER A 563 -8.25 3.18 3.57
N TRP A 564 -6.93 3.38 3.63
CA TRP A 564 -6.29 4.69 3.46
C TRP A 564 -5.89 5.01 2.01
N GLU A 565 -6.10 4.09 1.08
CA GLU A 565 -5.90 4.30 -0.37
C GLU A 565 -7.23 4.60 -1.09
N GLU A 566 -8.36 4.27 -0.48
CA GLU A 566 -9.70 4.68 -0.92
C GLU A 566 -9.87 6.19 -0.68
N LYS A 567 -9.87 6.98 -1.76
CA LYS A 567 -10.14 8.43 -1.74
C LYS A 567 -11.34 8.77 -2.60
#